data_AF-A0A1Q8N301-F1
#
_entry.id   AF-A0A1Q8N301-F1
#
_cell.length_a   1.000
_cell.length_b   1.000
_cell.length_c   1.000
_cell.angle_alpha   90.00
_cell.angle_beta   90.00
_cell.angle_gamma   90.00
#
_symmetry.space_group_name_H-M   'P 1'
#
loop_
_entity.id
_entity.type
_entity.pdbx_description
1 polymer ?
#
loop_
_entity_poly.entity_id
_entity_poly.type
_entity_poly.pdbx_seq_one_letter_code
_entity_poly.pdbx_strand_id
1 'polypeptide(L)'
;MNNHFGKGLMAGLKATHADSAVNVTKFCADYKRGFVLGYSHRMYEKTGDRQLSAWEAGILTRRYGLDKEMVMDFFRENNSCSTLRFFMAGYRLEN
;
A
#
# COMPACT_ATOMS: atom_id res chain seq x y z
N MET A 1 -21.57 -10.14 -6.25
CA MET A 1 -20.30 -9.45 -6.58
C MET A 1 -19.55 -9.19 -5.27
N ASN A 2 -18.46 -9.92 -5.01
CA ASN A 2 -17.67 -9.70 -3.78
C ASN A 2 -16.59 -8.67 -4.08
N ASN A 3 -16.73 -7.44 -3.59
CA ASN A 3 -15.70 -6.39 -3.74
C ASN A 3 -14.52 -6.68 -2.81
N HIS A 4 -13.59 -7.53 -3.25
CA HIS A 4 -12.39 -7.90 -2.47
C HIS A 4 -11.48 -6.70 -2.22
N PHE A 5 -11.33 -5.83 -3.22
CA PHE A 5 -10.58 -4.58 -3.09
C PHE A 5 -11.13 -3.70 -1.97
N GLY A 6 -12.44 -3.43 -1.96
CA GLY A 6 -13.08 -2.61 -0.93
C GLY A 6 -12.96 -3.22 0.47
N LYS A 7 -13.05 -4.55 0.59
CA LYS A 7 -12.81 -5.23 1.87
C LYS A 7 -11.36 -5.05 2.36
N GLY A 8 -10.40 -5.17 1.45
CA GLY A 8 -8.99 -4.92 1.73
C GLY A 8 -8.75 -3.47 2.16
N LEU A 9 -9.32 -2.51 1.43
CA LEU A 9 -9.23 -1.08 1.72
C LEU A 9 -9.70 -0.76 3.13
N MET A 10 -10.89 -1.25 3.50
CA MET A 10 -11.43 -1.04 4.85
C MET A 10 -10.59 -1.74 5.93
N ALA A 11 -9.98 -2.89 5.62
CA ALA A 11 -9.07 -3.55 6.55
C ALA A 11 -7.81 -2.71 6.78
N GLY A 12 -7.18 -2.21 5.71
CA GLY A 12 -6.01 -1.32 5.80
C GLY A 12 -6.27 -0.04 6.57
N LEU A 13 -7.43 0.61 6.34
CA LEU A 13 -7.85 1.82 7.07
C LEU A 13 -8.05 1.59 8.58
N LYS A 14 -8.39 0.35 8.98
CA LYS A 14 -8.58 -0.03 10.38
C LYS A 14 -7.34 -0.66 11.02
N ALA A 15 -6.40 -1.15 10.21
CA ALA A 15 -5.24 -1.90 10.67
C ALA A 15 -4.28 -0.99 11.46
N THR A 16 -3.98 -1.36 12.70
CA THR A 16 -3.04 -0.63 13.56
C THR A 16 -1.59 -0.78 13.11
N HIS A 17 -1.26 -1.93 12.52
CA HIS A 17 0.04 -2.32 11.99
C HIS A 17 -0.16 -2.99 10.63
N ALA A 18 0.88 -2.99 9.79
CA ALA A 18 0.86 -3.74 8.56
C ALA A 18 0.76 -5.26 8.83
N ASP A 19 -0.06 -5.95 8.05
CA ASP A 19 -0.17 -7.40 8.12
C ASP A 19 1.14 -8.09 7.68
N SER A 20 1.37 -9.30 8.21
CA SER A 20 2.54 -10.09 7.80
C SER A 20 2.36 -10.66 6.40
N ALA A 21 3.48 -10.86 5.68
CA ALA A 21 3.50 -11.49 4.35
C ALA A 21 2.76 -12.85 4.35
N VAL A 22 2.92 -13.63 5.43
CA VAL A 22 2.31 -14.94 5.61
C VAL A 22 0.79 -14.83 5.73
N ASN A 23 0.28 -13.89 6.52
CA ASN A 23 -1.16 -13.73 6.70
C ASN A 23 -1.85 -13.28 5.41
N VAL A 24 -1.19 -12.41 4.63
CA VAL A 24 -1.78 -11.93 3.37
C VAL A 24 -1.79 -12.96 2.23
N THR A 25 -1.02 -14.04 2.31
CA THR A 25 -1.03 -15.11 1.28
C THR A 25 -2.42 -15.71 1.05
N LYS A 26 -3.30 -15.65 2.06
CA LYS A 26 -4.67 -16.16 2.01
C LYS A 26 -5.61 -15.29 1.17
N PHE A 27 -5.17 -14.10 0.77
CA PHE A 27 -5.99 -13.12 0.06
C PHE A 27 -5.51 -12.91 -1.38
N CYS A 28 -6.45 -12.60 -2.27
CA CYS A 28 -6.17 -12.28 -3.66
C CYS A 28 -5.46 -10.91 -3.81
N ALA A 29 -4.91 -10.66 -5.00
CA ALA A 29 -4.22 -9.41 -5.33
C ALA A 29 -5.10 -8.17 -5.08
N ASP A 30 -6.39 -8.21 -5.42
CA ASP A 30 -7.31 -7.09 -5.21
C ASP A 30 -7.44 -6.71 -3.74
N TYR A 31 -7.61 -7.70 -2.85
CA TYR A 31 -7.69 -7.45 -1.42
C TYR A 31 -6.38 -6.87 -0.89
N LYS A 32 -5.24 -7.48 -1.24
CA LYS A 32 -3.91 -7.00 -0.84
C LYS A 32 -3.67 -5.57 -1.30
N ARG A 33 -4.03 -5.25 -2.55
CA ARG A 33 -3.92 -3.89 -3.13
C ARG A 33 -4.78 -2.91 -2.35
N GLY A 34 -6.05 -3.25 -2.09
CA GLY A 34 -6.93 -2.45 -1.25
C GLY A 34 -6.31 -2.20 0.13
N PHE A 35 -5.79 -3.24 0.78
CA PHE A 35 -5.16 -3.13 2.10
C PHE A 35 -3.97 -2.16 2.10
N VAL A 36 -3.05 -2.29 1.14
CA VAL A 36 -1.87 -1.40 1.04
C VAL A 36 -2.30 0.05 0.92
N LEU A 37 -3.28 0.34 0.06
CA LEU A 37 -3.79 1.70 -0.13
C LEU A 37 -4.46 2.24 1.13
N GLY A 38 -5.34 1.45 1.75
CA GLY A 38 -6.03 1.85 2.97
C GLY A 38 -5.08 2.11 4.13
N TYR A 39 -4.07 1.25 4.29
CA TYR A 39 -3.05 1.40 5.33
C TYR A 39 -2.18 2.64 5.07
N SER A 40 -1.73 2.85 3.85
CA SER A 40 -0.94 4.02 3.49
C SER A 40 -1.72 5.33 3.68
N HIS A 41 -3.01 5.36 3.32
CA HIS A 41 -3.87 6.53 3.53
C HIS A 41 -4.02 6.84 5.02
N ARG A 42 -4.32 5.83 5.84
CA ARG A 42 -4.41 5.96 7.30
C ARG A 42 -3.12 6.51 7.90
N MET A 43 -1.96 6.03 7.43
CA MET A 43 -0.65 6.51 7.88
C MET A 43 -0.42 7.98 7.51
N TYR A 44 -0.85 8.39 6.31
CA TYR A 44 -0.85 9.80 5.93
C TYR A 44 -1.78 10.62 6.83
N GLU A 45 -3.00 10.17 7.12
CA GLU A 45 -3.91 10.89 8.03
C GLU A 45 -3.34 11.05 9.44
N LYS A 46 -2.59 10.04 9.91
CA LYS A 46 -1.97 10.06 11.25
C LYS A 46 -0.74 10.96 11.33
N THR A 47 0.09 10.98 10.28
CA THR A 47 1.42 11.63 10.31
C THR A 47 1.47 12.96 9.56
N GLY A 48 0.56 13.18 8.62
CA GLY A 48 0.62 14.26 7.64
C GLY A 48 1.69 14.07 6.56
N ASP A 49 2.46 12.97 6.59
CA ASP A 49 3.60 12.76 5.70
C ASP A 49 3.25 11.82 4.54
N ARG A 50 3.08 12.41 3.35
CA ARG A 50 2.81 11.66 2.11
C ARG A 50 4.00 10.85 1.62
N GLN A 51 5.23 11.30 1.89
CA GLN A 51 6.44 10.61 1.44
C GLN A 51 6.65 9.34 2.23
N LEU A 52 6.48 9.42 3.56
CA LEU A 52 6.52 8.26 4.45
C LEU A 52 5.43 7.24 4.09
N SER A 53 4.20 7.70 3.90
CA SER A 53 3.07 6.87 3.47
C SER A 53 3.35 6.14 2.14
N ALA A 54 3.91 6.85 1.15
CA ALA A 54 4.27 6.27 -0.13
C ALA A 54 5.42 5.26 0.01
N TRP A 55 6.43 5.55 0.83
CA TRP A 55 7.55 4.64 1.11
C TRP A 55 7.08 3.33 1.74
N GLU A 56 6.21 3.39 2.76
CA GLU A 56 5.63 2.19 3.36
C GLU A 56 4.78 1.40 2.37
N ALA A 57 3.98 2.07 1.53
CA ALA A 57 3.22 1.41 0.48
C ALA A 57 4.14 0.64 -0.50
N GLY A 58 5.32 1.18 -0.79
CA GLY A 58 6.36 0.52 -1.58
C GLY A 58 6.83 -0.80 -0.95
N ILE A 59 7.20 -0.75 0.34
CA ILE A 59 7.62 -1.95 1.10
C ILE A 59 6.53 -3.02 1.08
N LEU A 60 5.29 -2.63 1.40
CA LEU A 60 4.18 -3.59 1.48
C LEU A 60 3.82 -4.18 0.11
N THR A 61 3.91 -3.38 -0.96
CA THR A 61 3.70 -3.87 -2.32
C THR A 61 4.68 -4.99 -2.66
N ARG A 62 5.96 -4.81 -2.31
CA ARG A 62 6.99 -5.83 -2.52
C ARG A 62 6.75 -7.05 -1.62
N ARG A 63 6.56 -6.83 -0.32
CA ARG A 63 6.30 -7.87 0.69
C ARG A 63 5.10 -8.75 0.34
N TYR A 64 4.07 -8.19 -0.28
CA TYR A 64 2.83 -8.92 -0.61
C TYR A 64 2.82 -9.54 -2.00
N GLY A 65 3.89 -9.35 -2.78
CA GLY A 65 4.01 -9.84 -4.15
C GLY A 65 3.06 -9.14 -5.12
N LEU A 66 2.78 -7.86 -4.91
CA LEU A 66 1.90 -7.07 -5.77
C LEU A 66 2.65 -6.48 -6.97
N ASP A 67 1.90 -6.23 -8.05
CA ASP A 67 2.38 -5.44 -9.16
C ASP A 67 2.57 -3.98 -8.72
N LYS A 68 3.83 -3.52 -8.78
CA LYS A 68 4.21 -2.17 -8.41
C LYS A 68 3.53 -1.12 -9.28
N GLU A 69 3.31 -1.36 -10.57
CA GLU A 69 2.75 -0.34 -11.46
C GLU A 69 1.29 -0.05 -11.08
N MET A 70 0.53 -1.09 -10.73
CA MET A 70 -0.85 -0.96 -10.26
C MET A 70 -0.97 -0.18 -8.94
N VAL A 71 -0.02 -0.31 -8.02
CA VAL A 71 -0.06 0.43 -6.75
C VAL A 71 0.47 1.85 -6.95
N MET A 72 1.52 2.02 -7.74
CA MET A 72 2.10 3.32 -8.07
C MET A 72 1.11 4.27 -8.75
N ASP A 73 0.17 3.75 -9.53
CA ASP A 73 -0.80 4.57 -10.26
C ASP A 73 -1.65 5.45 -9.32
N PHE A 74 -1.97 4.95 -8.12
CA PHE A 74 -2.66 5.74 -7.09
C PHE A 74 -1.84 6.93 -6.57
N PHE A 75 -0.52 6.83 -6.60
CA PHE A 75 0.37 7.92 -6.19
C PHE A 75 0.71 8.86 -7.36
N ARG A 76 0.46 8.44 -8.61
CA ARG A 76 0.63 9.29 -9.80
C ARG A 76 -0.42 10.39 -9.89
N GLU A 77 -1.67 10.11 -9.51
CA GLU A 77 -2.77 11.09 -9.63
C GLU A 77 -2.54 12.39 -8.84
N ASN A 78 -1.68 12.37 -7.81
CA ASN A 78 -1.37 13.56 -6.99
C ASN A 78 -0.12 14.36 -7.46
N ASN A 79 0.42 14.11 -8.66
CA ASN A 79 1.47 14.90 -9.33
C ASN A 79 2.77 15.17 -8.54
N SER A 80 3.02 14.45 -7.45
CA SER A 80 4.22 14.65 -6.63
C SER A 80 5.34 13.70 -7.09
N CYS A 81 6.25 14.18 -7.92
CA CYS A 81 7.43 13.41 -8.36
C CYS A 81 8.23 12.81 -7.18
N SER A 82 8.15 13.44 -6.00
CA SER A 82 8.72 12.96 -4.74
C SER A 82 8.03 11.70 -4.18
N THR A 83 6.70 11.59 -4.14
CA THR A 83 6.03 10.41 -3.57
C THR A 83 6.33 9.14 -4.35
N LEU A 84 6.43 9.22 -5.68
CA LEU A 84 6.84 8.11 -6.54
C LEU A 84 8.28 7.67 -6.26
N ARG A 85 9.19 8.62 -6.01
CA ARG A 85 10.58 8.31 -5.62
C ARG A 85 10.64 7.57 -4.29
N PHE A 86 9.88 8.03 -3.28
CA PHE A 86 9.82 7.38 -1.98
C PHE A 86 9.18 5.99 -2.03
N PHE A 87 8.10 5.83 -2.82
CA PHE A 87 7.51 4.52 -3.08
C PHE A 87 8.54 3.55 -3.67
N MET A 88 9.26 3.96 -4.71
CA MET A 88 10.29 3.12 -5.33
C MET A 88 11.44 2.81 -4.37
N ALA A 89 11.82 3.77 -3.51
CA ALA A 89 12.83 3.54 -2.49
C ALA A 89 12.39 2.46 -1.49
N GLY A 90 11.14 2.50 -1.03
CA GLY A 90 10.58 1.46 -0.15
C GLY A 90 10.45 0.10 -0.83
N TYR A 91 9.95 0.08 -2.08
CA TYR A 91 9.81 -1.15 -2.86
C TYR A 91 11.13 -1.88 -3.09
N ARG A 92 12.24 -1.15 -3.25
CA ARG A 92 13.58 -1.72 -3.46
C ARG A 92 14.28 -2.14 -2.18
N LEU A 93 13.88 -1.61 -1.02
CA LEU A 93 14.49 -1.92 0.27
C LEU A 93 14.14 -3.34 0.75
N GLU A 94 12.93 -3.79 0.44
CA GLU A 94 12.44 -5.11 0.83
C GLU A 94 12.97 -6.18 -0.16
N ASN A 95 13.92 -7.01 0.31
CA ASN A 95 14.56 -8.09 -0.46
C ASN A 95 13.68 -9.34 -0.58
#